data_AF-A0A133U9H9-F1
#
_entry.id   AF-A0A133U9H9-F1
#
_cell.length_a   1.000
_cell.length_b   1.000
_cell.length_c   1.000
_cell.angle_alpha   90.00
_cell.angle_beta   90.00
_cell.angle_gamma   90.00
#
_symmetry.space_group_name_H-M   'P 1'
#
loop_
_entity.id
_entity.type
_entity.pdbx_description
1 polymer ?
#
loop_
_entity_poly.entity_id
_entity_poly.type
_entity_poly.pdbx_seq_one_letter_code
_entity_poly.pdbx_strand_id
1 'polypeptide(L)'
;MGWKKTVGELFSSRGITPERNERMVSCKVLEAIDLYQSDPVRAALEEEEDLPKLSAMLQELESELEGKMELGEREREKRLEEVEDIIENGKVKKLREDCHQAESKIDNLKRERKESPLLEKKERLEGSIRSKKSEIREVEKKIGERVEELDEVSDRIDGKSVEVQEKVDSALGVQVKNL
;
A
#
# COMPACT_ATOMS: atom_id res chain seq x y z
N MET A 1 -5.87 9.99 -43.45
CA MET A 1 -4.56 10.00 -42.77
C MET A 1 -4.15 11.46 -42.59
N GLY A 2 -4.34 12.01 -41.39
CA GLY A 2 -4.16 13.43 -41.10
C GLY A 2 -3.06 13.65 -40.06
N TRP A 3 -1.85 13.88 -40.56
CA TRP A 3 -0.72 14.63 -39.98
C TRP A 3 -0.77 14.91 -38.47
N LYS A 4 0.05 14.15 -37.73
CA LYS A 4 0.54 14.54 -36.40
C LYS A 4 1.38 15.81 -36.54
N LYS A 5 0.88 16.95 -36.07
CA LYS A 5 1.73 18.11 -35.80
C LYS A 5 2.38 17.93 -34.43
N THR A 6 3.70 17.99 -34.41
CA THR A 6 4.50 18.03 -33.19
C THR A 6 4.31 19.36 -32.48
N VAL A 7 4.46 19.35 -31.16
CA VAL A 7 4.26 20.49 -30.26
C VAL A 7 5.04 21.75 -30.70
N GLY A 8 6.16 21.59 -31.42
CA GLY A 8 6.93 22.70 -31.96
C GLY A 8 6.21 23.59 -33.00
N GLU A 9 5.21 23.07 -33.72
CA GLU A 9 4.51 23.87 -34.74
C GLU A 9 3.35 24.71 -34.18
N LEU A 10 2.89 24.44 -32.95
CA LEU A 10 1.83 25.22 -32.30
C LEU A 10 2.36 26.54 -31.69
N PHE A 11 3.67 26.65 -31.48
CA PHE A 11 4.30 27.85 -30.91
C PHE A 11 4.71 28.90 -31.93
N SER A 12 4.60 28.63 -33.24
CA SER A 12 5.10 29.54 -34.29
C SER A 12 4.04 30.51 -34.86
N SER A 13 2.78 30.47 -34.41
CA SER A 13 1.69 31.25 -35.04
C SER A 13 0.84 32.10 -34.10
N ARG A 14 1.25 32.31 -32.84
CA ARG A 14 0.64 33.32 -31.98
C ARG A 14 1.73 34.26 -31.50
N GLY A 15 1.66 35.50 -31.99
CA GLY A 15 2.61 36.56 -31.69
C GLY A 15 2.96 36.60 -30.21
N ILE A 16 4.22 36.29 -29.92
CA ILE A 16 4.82 36.47 -28.61
C ILE A 16 5.11 37.97 -28.53
N THR A 17 4.33 38.69 -27.75
CA THR A 17 4.62 40.09 -27.42
C THR A 17 5.93 40.15 -26.60
N PRO A 18 6.79 41.15 -26.84
CA PRO A 18 8.11 41.24 -26.22
C PRO A 18 8.08 41.36 -24.69
N GLU A 19 6.97 41.80 -24.09
CA GLU A 19 6.80 41.86 -22.62
C GLU A 19 6.83 40.48 -21.94
N ARG A 20 6.55 39.39 -22.67
CA ARG A 20 6.62 38.03 -22.10
C ARG A 20 8.04 37.46 -22.05
N ASN A 21 9.00 38.07 -22.74
CA ASN A 21 10.40 37.62 -22.79
C ASN A 21 11.26 38.18 -21.64
N GLU A 22 10.83 39.21 -20.91
CA GLU A 22 11.61 39.76 -19.77
C GLU A 22 11.49 38.94 -18.47
N ARG A 23 10.51 38.03 -18.40
CA ARG A 23 10.26 37.12 -17.26
C ARG A 23 10.49 35.64 -17.63
N MET A 24 11.32 35.37 -18.62
CA MET A 24 11.50 34.02 -19.13
C MET A 24 12.44 33.22 -18.21
N VAL A 25 11.83 32.39 -17.37
CA VAL A 25 12.47 31.34 -16.56
C VAL A 25 13.20 30.35 -17.47
N SER A 26 14.37 29.84 -17.09
CA SER A 26 15.13 28.96 -17.99
C SER A 26 14.41 27.63 -18.25
N CYS A 27 14.68 27.00 -19.40
CA CYS A 27 14.11 25.67 -19.70
C CYS A 27 14.43 24.63 -18.62
N LYS A 28 15.62 24.72 -17.99
CA LYS A 28 16.01 23.83 -16.89
C LYS A 28 15.12 24.00 -15.67
N VAL A 29 14.73 25.24 -15.36
CA VAL A 29 13.84 25.53 -14.23
C VAL A 29 12.40 25.12 -14.53
N LEU A 30 11.93 25.29 -15.76
CA LEU A 30 10.61 24.75 -16.15
C LEU A 30 10.56 23.22 -16.03
N GLU A 31 11.60 22.52 -16.49
CA GLU A 31 11.72 21.07 -16.31
C GLU A 31 11.81 20.67 -14.83
N ALA A 32 12.52 21.44 -14.01
CA ALA A 32 12.60 21.21 -12.57
C ALA A 32 11.24 21.38 -11.90
N ILE A 33 10.50 22.45 -12.24
CA ILE A 33 9.16 22.71 -11.69
C ILE A 33 8.23 21.55 -12.03
N ASP A 34 8.18 21.12 -13.29
CA ASP A 34 7.32 20.01 -13.71
C ASP A 34 7.64 18.71 -12.93
N LEU A 35 8.92 18.45 -12.69
CA LEU A 35 9.39 17.29 -11.94
C LEU A 35 8.99 17.38 -10.45
N TYR A 36 9.38 18.46 -9.78
CA TYR A 36 9.23 18.64 -8.33
C TYR A 36 7.80 19.01 -7.90
N GLN A 37 6.97 19.53 -8.80
CA GLN A 37 5.56 19.83 -8.51
C GLN A 37 4.74 18.56 -8.27
N SER A 38 5.11 17.45 -8.94
CA SER A 38 4.38 16.19 -8.85
C SER A 38 4.72 15.42 -7.57
N ASP A 39 6.00 15.13 -7.37
CA ASP A 39 6.53 14.43 -6.19
C ASP A 39 7.95 14.94 -5.91
N PRO A 40 8.11 15.93 -5.02
CA PRO A 40 9.40 16.57 -4.76
C PRO A 40 10.40 15.64 -4.06
N VAL A 41 9.92 14.67 -3.29
CA VAL A 41 10.79 13.71 -2.59
C VAL A 41 11.35 12.74 -3.61
N ARG A 42 10.49 12.16 -4.45
CA ARG A 42 10.92 11.24 -5.50
C ARG A 42 11.81 11.93 -6.53
N ALA A 43 11.47 13.16 -6.91
CA ALA A 43 12.29 13.98 -7.80
C ALA A 43 13.72 14.14 -7.26
N ALA A 44 13.88 14.48 -5.97
CA ALA A 44 15.19 14.61 -5.35
C ALA A 44 15.97 13.28 -5.27
N LEU A 45 15.29 12.15 -5.05
CA LEU A 45 15.92 10.84 -5.01
C LEU A 45 16.38 10.35 -6.40
N GLU A 46 15.60 10.61 -7.45
CA GLU A 46 15.88 10.18 -8.82
C GLU A 46 16.86 11.09 -9.57
N GLU A 47 17.09 12.30 -9.07
CA GLU A 47 18.02 13.26 -9.66
C GLU A 47 19.50 12.88 -9.41
N GLU A 48 20.39 13.50 -10.19
CA GLU A 48 21.85 13.42 -10.02
C GLU A 48 22.30 13.90 -8.62
N GLU A 49 23.46 13.43 -8.17
CA GLU A 49 23.95 13.60 -6.79
C GLU A 49 23.98 15.05 -6.30
N ASP A 50 24.30 15.97 -7.20
CA ASP A 50 24.38 17.41 -6.89
C ASP A 50 23.06 18.16 -6.99
N LEU A 51 21.97 17.48 -7.33
CA LEU A 51 20.64 18.06 -7.52
C LEU A 51 20.68 19.31 -8.44
N PRO A 52 21.24 19.20 -9.67
CA PRO A 52 21.48 20.35 -10.56
C PRO A 52 20.21 21.10 -10.97
N LYS A 53 19.08 20.43 -11.15
CA LYS A 53 17.77 20.99 -11.49
C LYS A 53 17.15 21.70 -10.29
N LEU A 54 17.19 21.09 -9.10
CA LEU A 54 16.75 21.75 -7.87
C LEU A 54 17.59 23.00 -7.59
N SER A 55 18.91 22.89 -7.72
CA SER A 55 19.85 24.00 -7.53
C SER A 55 19.57 25.14 -8.50
N ALA A 56 19.37 24.83 -9.80
CA ALA A 56 19.01 25.84 -10.80
C ALA A 56 17.68 26.52 -10.49
N MET A 57 16.67 25.76 -10.07
CA MET A 57 15.36 26.30 -9.70
C MET A 57 15.44 27.24 -8.49
N LEU A 58 16.21 26.87 -7.47
CA LEU A 58 16.39 27.69 -6.27
C LEU A 58 17.22 28.96 -6.54
N GLN A 59 18.26 28.87 -7.37
CA GLN A 59 19.07 30.04 -7.76
C GLN A 59 18.27 31.07 -8.58
N GLU A 60 17.41 30.61 -9.49
CA GLU A 60 16.51 31.53 -10.21
C GLU A 60 15.45 32.13 -9.27
N LEU A 61 14.93 31.34 -8.32
CA LEU A 61 13.98 31.85 -7.31
C LEU A 61 14.63 32.93 -6.43
N GLU A 62 15.85 32.70 -5.95
CA GLU A 62 16.64 33.67 -5.20
C GLU A 62 16.81 34.99 -5.99
N SER A 63 17.26 34.88 -7.25
CA SER A 63 17.44 36.04 -8.13
C SER A 63 16.15 36.83 -8.36
N GLU A 64 15.01 36.15 -8.51
CA GLU A 64 13.71 36.80 -8.69
C GLU A 64 13.20 37.45 -7.39
N LEU A 65 13.43 36.82 -6.23
CA LEU A 65 13.10 37.38 -4.91
C LEU A 65 13.87 38.66 -4.62
N GLU A 66 15.15 38.72 -4.98
CA GLU A 66 16.00 39.91 -4.83
C GLU A 66 15.63 41.03 -5.80
N GLY A 67 15.42 40.70 -7.07
CA GLY A 67 15.43 41.68 -8.17
C GLY A 67 14.07 42.12 -8.71
N LYS A 68 13.02 41.28 -8.65
CA LYS A 68 11.82 41.48 -9.48
C LYS A 68 10.49 41.20 -8.79
N MET A 69 10.47 40.44 -7.71
CA MET A 69 9.22 40.06 -7.06
C MET A 69 8.67 41.20 -6.19
N GLU A 70 7.42 41.59 -6.44
CA GLU A 70 6.66 42.53 -5.61
C GLU A 70 6.23 41.87 -4.28
N LEU A 71 7.20 41.70 -3.38
CA LEU A 71 6.99 41.27 -2.01
C LEU A 71 7.32 42.41 -1.03
N GLY A 72 6.63 42.43 0.11
CA GLY A 72 7.05 43.27 1.23
C GLY A 72 8.41 42.83 1.77
N GLU A 73 9.22 43.78 2.24
CA GLU A 73 10.60 43.55 2.70
C GLU A 73 10.73 42.36 3.67
N ARG A 74 9.87 42.29 4.68
CA ARG A 74 9.86 41.21 5.67
C ARG A 74 9.51 39.83 5.07
N GLU A 75 8.61 39.77 4.08
CA GLU A 75 8.30 38.50 3.41
C GLU A 75 9.44 38.08 2.48
N ARG A 76 10.05 39.05 1.77
CA ARG A 76 11.22 38.79 0.92
C ARG A 76 12.37 38.20 1.71
N GLU A 77 12.74 38.83 2.83
CA GLU A 77 13.82 38.38 3.71
C GLU A 77 13.59 36.96 4.20
N LYS A 78 12.37 36.64 4.65
CA LYS A 78 11.99 35.29 5.06
C LYS A 78 12.12 34.25 3.94
N ARG A 79 11.72 34.59 2.71
CA ARG A 79 11.79 33.65 1.57
C ARG A 79 13.22 33.43 1.11
N LEU A 80 14.06 34.45 1.14
CA LEU A 80 15.49 34.32 0.85
C LEU A 80 16.16 33.42 1.89
N GLU A 81 15.89 33.63 3.17
CA GLU A 81 16.38 32.76 4.26
C GLU A 81 15.95 31.30 4.03
N GLU A 82 14.69 31.04 3.64
CA GLU A 82 14.20 29.69 3.32
C GLU A 82 14.96 29.05 2.13
N VAL A 83 15.30 29.83 1.10
CA VAL A 83 16.02 29.35 -0.10
C VAL A 83 17.49 29.08 0.20
N GLU A 84 18.17 30.02 0.86
CA GLU A 84 19.54 29.87 1.34
C GLU A 84 19.65 28.64 2.25
N ASP A 85 18.68 28.42 3.14
CA ASP A 85 18.63 27.25 4.01
C ASP A 85 18.55 25.92 3.25
N ILE A 86 17.97 25.91 2.05
CA ILE A 86 17.87 24.71 1.23
C ILE A 86 19.17 24.50 0.44
N ILE A 87 19.76 25.58 -0.09
CA ILE A 87 20.99 25.57 -0.90
C ILE A 87 22.23 25.32 -0.02
N GLU A 88 22.48 26.19 0.96
CA GLU A 88 23.75 26.25 1.69
C GLU A 88 23.84 25.19 2.79
N ASN A 89 22.75 24.97 3.53
CA ASN A 89 22.76 23.99 4.62
C ASN A 89 22.65 22.53 4.13
N GLY A 90 22.48 22.35 2.80
CA GLY A 90 22.44 21.04 2.14
C GLY A 90 21.36 20.13 2.72
N LYS A 91 20.25 20.70 3.25
CA LYS A 91 19.21 19.95 3.95
C LYS A 91 18.65 18.82 3.07
N VAL A 92 18.46 19.09 1.78
CA VAL A 92 17.95 18.09 0.81
C VAL A 92 18.99 17.02 0.51
N LYS A 93 20.28 17.37 0.38
CA LYS A 93 21.36 16.39 0.18
C LYS A 93 21.50 15.44 1.38
N LYS A 94 21.46 15.97 2.61
CA LYS A 94 21.48 15.17 3.84
C LYS A 94 20.28 14.23 3.94
N LEU A 95 19.07 14.74 3.68
CA LEU A 95 17.85 13.92 3.69
C LEU A 95 17.90 12.81 2.64
N ARG A 96 18.47 13.08 1.45
CA ARG A 96 18.69 12.09 0.39
C ARG A 96 19.66 11.00 0.82
N GLU A 97 20.77 11.36 1.44
CA GLU A 97 21.73 10.40 2.02
C GLU A 97 21.08 9.53 3.09
N ASP A 98 20.34 10.13 4.02
CA ASP A 98 19.60 9.43 5.08
C ASP A 98 18.59 8.43 4.48
N CYS A 99 17.88 8.83 3.42
CA CYS A 99 16.97 7.95 2.69
C CYS A 99 17.69 6.73 2.09
N HIS A 100 18.77 6.95 1.34
CA HIS A 100 19.55 5.84 0.76
C HIS A 100 20.18 4.93 1.81
N GLN A 101 20.62 5.49 2.94
CA GLN A 101 21.13 4.71 4.06
C GLN A 101 20.01 3.87 4.71
N ALA A 102 18.82 4.44 4.88
CA ALA A 102 17.66 3.73 5.40
C ALA A 102 17.22 2.59 4.47
N GLU A 103 17.16 2.83 3.16
CA GLU A 103 16.87 1.79 2.15
C GLU A 103 17.89 0.66 2.21
N SER A 104 19.18 0.99 2.26
CA SER A 104 20.27 0.02 2.38
C SER A 104 20.15 -0.80 3.67
N LYS A 105 19.81 -0.15 4.78
CA LYS A 105 19.59 -0.82 6.07
C LYS A 105 18.37 -1.75 6.02
N ILE A 106 17.29 -1.33 5.38
CA ILE A 106 16.09 -2.16 5.18
C ILE A 106 16.44 -3.40 4.37
N ASP A 107 17.20 -3.26 3.28
CA ASP A 107 17.55 -4.40 2.43
C ASP A 107 18.51 -5.37 3.10
N ASN A 108 19.46 -4.86 3.89
CA ASN A 108 20.30 -5.71 4.74
C ASN A 108 19.46 -6.46 5.79
N LEU A 109 18.56 -5.79 6.48
CA LEU A 109 17.65 -6.43 7.44
C LEU A 109 16.74 -7.46 6.77
N LYS A 110 16.25 -7.21 5.55
CA LYS A 110 15.48 -8.21 4.78
C LYS A 110 16.34 -9.43 4.44
N ARG A 111 17.62 -9.23 4.10
CA ARG A 111 18.55 -10.33 3.81
C ARG A 111 18.82 -11.16 5.06
N GLU A 112 19.20 -10.51 6.16
CA GLU A 112 19.39 -11.17 7.46
C GLU A 112 18.13 -11.91 7.92
N ARG A 113 16.95 -11.33 7.69
CA ARG A 113 15.67 -11.98 8.00
C ARG A 113 15.48 -13.27 7.19
N LYS A 114 15.80 -13.26 5.90
CA LYS A 114 15.70 -14.44 5.01
C LYS A 114 16.73 -15.51 5.37
N GLU A 115 17.92 -15.10 5.81
CA GLU A 115 18.99 -15.99 6.21
C GLU A 115 18.81 -16.53 7.65
N SER A 116 17.87 -15.98 8.42
CA SER A 116 17.65 -16.38 9.81
C SER A 116 16.96 -17.75 9.90
N PRO A 117 17.65 -18.81 10.35
CA PRO A 117 17.08 -20.14 10.47
C PRO A 117 15.96 -20.19 11.53
N LEU A 118 16.02 -19.31 12.53
CA LEU A 118 14.99 -19.21 13.57
C LEU A 118 13.68 -18.64 13.02
N LEU A 119 13.75 -17.65 12.14
CA LEU A 119 12.56 -17.05 11.55
C LEU A 119 11.90 -18.00 10.54
N GLU A 120 12.67 -18.70 9.74
CA GLU A 120 12.15 -19.75 8.85
C GLU A 120 11.47 -20.87 9.67
N LYS A 121 12.13 -21.34 10.75
CA LYS A 121 11.55 -22.35 11.64
C LYS A 121 10.26 -21.86 12.29
N LYS A 122 10.20 -20.59 12.72
CA LYS A 122 8.99 -19.97 13.28
C LYS A 122 7.85 -19.97 12.25
N GLU A 123 8.10 -19.50 11.04
CA GLU A 123 7.08 -19.42 9.98
C GLU A 123 6.54 -20.81 9.62
N ARG A 124 7.42 -21.82 9.53
CA ARG A 124 7.03 -23.22 9.32
C ARG A 124 6.15 -23.75 10.47
N LEU A 125 6.50 -23.44 11.72
CA LEU A 125 5.71 -23.86 12.89
C LEU A 125 4.34 -23.16 12.91
N GLU A 126 4.28 -21.86 12.62
CA GLU A 126 3.02 -21.11 12.51
C GLU A 126 2.11 -21.68 11.42
N GLY A 127 2.69 -22.05 10.27
CA GLY A 127 1.97 -22.75 9.21
C GLY A 127 1.42 -24.11 9.67
N SER A 128 2.23 -24.91 10.35
CA SER A 128 1.81 -26.21 10.87
C SER A 128 0.70 -26.08 11.94
N ILE A 129 0.82 -25.10 12.84
CA ILE A 129 -0.22 -24.81 13.85
C ILE A 129 -1.52 -24.41 13.17
N ARG A 130 -1.45 -23.57 12.13
CA ARG A 130 -2.64 -23.14 11.38
C ARG A 130 -3.33 -24.31 10.69
N SER A 131 -2.56 -25.20 10.04
CA SER A 131 -3.09 -26.43 9.42
C SER A 131 -3.80 -27.30 10.44
N LYS A 132 -3.11 -27.63 11.55
CA LYS A 132 -3.68 -28.47 12.61
C LYS A 132 -4.94 -27.87 13.23
N LYS A 133 -5.00 -26.55 13.42
CA LYS A 133 -6.22 -25.88 13.89
C LYS A 133 -7.38 -26.01 12.90
N SER A 134 -7.11 -26.03 11.60
CA SER A 134 -8.15 -26.28 10.60
C SER A 134 -8.60 -27.74 10.60
N GLU A 135 -7.66 -28.69 10.66
CA GLU A 135 -7.96 -30.13 10.79
C GLU A 135 -8.81 -30.43 12.02
N ILE A 136 -8.48 -29.84 13.18
CA ILE A 136 -9.27 -29.99 14.42
C ILE A 136 -10.71 -29.51 14.19
N ARG A 137 -10.91 -28.32 13.60
CA ARG A 137 -12.25 -27.79 13.33
C ARG A 137 -13.05 -28.67 12.38
N GLU A 138 -12.41 -29.26 11.37
CA GLU A 138 -13.07 -30.21 10.48
C GLU A 138 -13.48 -31.50 11.20
N VAL A 139 -12.62 -32.01 12.09
CA VAL A 139 -12.92 -33.20 12.90
C VAL A 139 -14.04 -32.91 13.90
N GLU A 140 -14.00 -31.77 14.59
CA GLU A 140 -15.08 -31.34 15.50
C GLU A 140 -16.41 -31.22 14.78
N LYS A 141 -16.42 -30.66 13.56
CA LYS A 141 -17.63 -30.61 12.72
C LYS A 141 -18.16 -32.00 12.40
N LYS A 142 -17.28 -32.92 11.96
CA LYS A 142 -17.67 -34.31 11.66
C LYS A 142 -18.19 -35.04 12.89
N ILE A 143 -17.62 -34.79 14.07
CA ILE A 143 -18.12 -35.35 15.33
C ILE A 143 -19.53 -34.85 15.60
N GLY A 144 -19.78 -33.54 15.46
CA GLY A 144 -21.12 -32.95 15.60
C GLY A 144 -22.15 -33.61 14.68
N GLU A 145 -21.83 -33.70 13.37
CA GLU A 145 -22.69 -34.37 12.38
C GLU A 145 -22.99 -35.83 12.76
N ARG A 146 -22.01 -36.58 13.27
CA ARG A 146 -22.21 -37.97 13.70
C ARG A 146 -23.03 -38.11 14.98
N VAL A 147 -22.94 -37.14 15.89
CA VAL A 147 -23.77 -37.13 17.10
C VAL A 147 -25.23 -36.90 16.74
N GLU A 148 -25.51 -35.93 15.85
CA GLU A 148 -26.87 -35.69 15.35
C GLU A 148 -27.45 -36.94 14.65
N GLU A 149 -26.67 -37.59 13.78
CA GLU A 149 -27.10 -38.85 13.13
C GLU A 149 -27.39 -39.97 14.15
N LEU A 150 -26.61 -40.06 15.23
CA LEU A 150 -26.83 -41.06 16.28
C LEU A 150 -28.12 -40.80 17.05
N ASP A 151 -28.39 -39.53 17.38
CA ASP A 151 -29.62 -39.12 18.07
C ASP A 151 -30.85 -39.45 17.21
N GLU A 152 -30.82 -39.14 15.91
CA GLU A 152 -31.89 -39.50 14.96
C GLU A 152 -32.14 -41.02 14.89
N VAL A 153 -31.07 -41.82 14.90
CA VAL A 153 -31.19 -43.28 14.91
C VAL A 153 -31.77 -43.77 16.24
N SER A 154 -31.38 -43.18 17.37
CA SER A 154 -31.92 -43.50 18.69
C SER A 154 -33.43 -43.25 18.74
N ASP A 155 -33.88 -42.06 18.32
CA ASP A 155 -35.31 -41.72 18.27
C ASP A 155 -36.11 -42.68 17.39
N ARG A 156 -35.54 -43.12 16.26
CA ARG A 156 -36.17 -44.12 15.39
C ARG A 156 -36.25 -45.50 16.03
N ILE A 157 -35.27 -45.90 16.84
CA ILE A 157 -35.30 -47.16 17.58
C ILE A 157 -36.38 -47.10 18.65
N ASP A 158 -36.43 -46.02 19.43
CA ASP A 158 -37.42 -45.84 20.48
C ASP A 158 -38.85 -45.84 19.91
N GLY A 159 -39.08 -45.10 18.82
CA GLY A 159 -40.37 -45.11 18.11
C GLY A 159 -40.78 -46.50 17.62
N LYS A 160 -39.85 -47.26 17.02
CA LYS A 160 -40.11 -48.65 16.60
C LYS A 160 -40.34 -49.60 17.77
N SER A 161 -39.63 -49.40 18.88
CA SER A 161 -39.78 -50.20 20.09
C SER A 161 -41.20 -50.09 20.64
N VAL A 162 -41.74 -48.87 20.72
CA VAL A 162 -43.13 -48.60 21.10
C VAL A 162 -44.11 -49.26 20.12
N GLU A 163 -43.91 -49.09 18.80
CA GLU A 163 -44.78 -49.69 17.80
C GLU A 163 -44.82 -51.23 17.88
N VAL A 164 -43.67 -51.86 18.14
CA VAL A 164 -43.59 -53.32 18.36
C VAL A 164 -44.35 -53.71 19.62
N GLN A 165 -44.18 -52.96 20.72
CA GLN A 165 -44.89 -53.23 21.97
C GLN A 165 -46.42 -53.13 21.79
N GLU A 166 -46.91 -52.08 21.14
CA GLU A 166 -48.34 -51.90 20.84
C GLU A 166 -48.92 -53.04 19.99
N LYS A 167 -48.16 -53.50 18.97
CA LYS A 167 -48.55 -54.63 18.12
C LYS A 167 -48.61 -55.94 18.91
N VAL A 168 -47.65 -56.18 19.79
CA VAL A 168 -47.60 -57.38 20.65
C VAL A 168 -48.78 -57.37 21.62
N ASP A 169 -49.03 -56.25 22.30
CA ASP A 169 -50.15 -56.11 23.25
C ASP A 169 -51.49 -56.29 22.54
N SER A 170 -51.63 -55.77 21.31
CA SER A 170 -52.82 -55.96 20.48
C SER A 170 -53.03 -57.43 20.10
N ALA A 171 -51.97 -58.13 19.68
CA ALA A 171 -52.05 -59.54 19.28
C ALA A 171 -52.42 -60.46 20.46
N LEU A 172 -51.83 -60.21 21.64
CA LEU A 172 -52.12 -60.95 22.86
C LEU A 172 -53.53 -60.64 23.39
N GLY A 173 -53.98 -59.39 23.33
CA GLY A 173 -55.33 -58.98 23.73
C GLY A 173 -56.44 -59.63 22.88
N VAL A 174 -56.16 -59.92 21.60
CA VAL A 174 -57.07 -60.67 20.71
C VAL A 174 -57.10 -62.16 21.07
N GLN A 175 -55.96 -62.76 21.43
CA GLN A 175 -55.93 -64.17 21.87
C GLN A 175 -56.70 -64.40 23.17
N VAL A 176 -56.61 -63.49 24.14
CA VAL A 176 -57.31 -63.62 25.44
C VAL A 176 -58.83 -63.45 25.32
N LYS A 177 -59.32 -62.66 24.35
CA LYS A 177 -60.77 -62.48 24.10
C LYS A 177 -61.43 -63.63 23.32
N ASN A 178 -60.64 -64.50 22.71
CA ASN A 178 -61.11 -65.65 21.93
C ASN A 178 -61.02 -66.98 22.71
N LEU A 179 -60.73 -66.92 24.01
CA LEU A 179 -60.78 -68.02 24.99
C LEU A 179 -62.00 -67.86 25.89
#